data_AF-Z9JLV8-F1
#
_entry.id   AF-Z9JLV8-F1
#
_cell.length_a   1.000
_cell.length_b   1.000
_cell.length_c   1.000
_cell.angle_alpha   90.00
_cell.angle_beta   90.00
_cell.angle_gamma   90.00
#
_symmetry.space_group_name_H-M   'P 1'
#
loop_
_entity.id
_entity.type
_entity.pdbx_description
1 polymer ?
#
loop_
_entity_poly.entity_id
_entity_poly.type
_entity_poly.pdbx_seq_one_letter_code
_entity_poly.pdbx_strand_id
1 'polypeptide(L)'
;MAYPHYRPRRMRRHAFIRRLIREHTLTVDDLIWPVFVHGLPGRAPIVSMPGVERLSLDALLREAERALDLGIPLIGLFPVIDHACKSLDAAEAWNPDGLVQHAVRAVKTRFPELGVMTDVALDPYTTHGHDGIINTQGYVLNDITVEALVKQSLSHAEAGVDIISPSDMMDGRIGAIRKALDTNPNFINISIMAYSAKYASAFYNPFRDAVGSATNLGKADKKTYQMDPGNSDEALREIGLDLEEGADMVIVKPGLLCLDVVRRVKDTFRMPTYAYQVSGEYAMIKAAVSNGWLEERTSVLETLIAFKRAGADGILTYFAPQVACWLRESERGD
;
A
#
# COMPACT_ATOMS: atom_id res chain seq x y z
N MET A 1 -30.17 -20.95 20.38
CA MET A 1 -30.02 -21.89 19.23
C MET A 1 -29.49 -23.21 19.74
N ALA A 2 -30.24 -24.31 19.62
CA ALA A 2 -29.81 -25.62 20.14
C ALA A 2 -29.92 -26.73 19.08
N TYR A 3 -28.96 -27.63 19.07
CA TYR A 3 -29.06 -28.90 18.35
C TYR A 3 -30.15 -29.76 19.02
N PRO A 4 -31.04 -30.46 18.28
CA PRO A 4 -31.04 -30.67 16.82
C PRO A 4 -31.85 -29.63 16.00
N HIS A 5 -32.50 -28.66 16.65
CA HIS A 5 -33.36 -27.67 15.98
C HIS A 5 -32.55 -26.74 15.07
N TYR A 6 -31.39 -26.28 15.51
CA TYR A 6 -30.45 -25.49 14.71
C TYR A 6 -29.30 -26.36 14.20
N ARG A 7 -29.13 -26.43 12.87
CA ARG A 7 -28.06 -27.20 12.21
C ARG A 7 -27.36 -26.34 11.17
N PRO A 8 -26.22 -25.71 11.50
CA PRO A 8 -25.49 -24.81 10.60
C PRO A 8 -25.14 -25.43 9.23
N ARG A 9 -24.96 -26.76 9.18
CA ARG A 9 -24.70 -27.48 7.91
C ARG A 9 -25.84 -27.35 6.89
N ARG A 10 -27.08 -27.07 7.30
CA ARG A 10 -28.20 -26.80 6.37
C ARG A 10 -27.86 -25.59 5.48
N MET A 11 -27.31 -24.55 6.08
CA MET A 11 -26.88 -23.33 5.40
C MET A 11 -25.62 -23.52 4.53
N ARG A 12 -24.96 -24.67 4.62
CA ARG A 12 -23.74 -25.00 3.86
C ARG A 12 -23.95 -26.09 2.81
N ARG A 13 -25.15 -26.67 2.72
CA ARG A 13 -25.40 -27.91 1.95
C ARG A 13 -25.27 -27.72 0.44
N HIS A 14 -25.80 -26.62 -0.10
CA HIS A 14 -25.83 -26.36 -1.53
C HIS A 14 -25.10 -25.06 -1.88
N ALA A 15 -24.52 -25.00 -3.07
CA ALA A 15 -23.81 -23.82 -3.56
C ALA A 15 -24.72 -22.57 -3.59
N PHE A 16 -25.97 -22.71 -4.03
CA PHE A 16 -26.93 -21.59 -4.07
C PHE A 16 -27.24 -21.04 -2.67
N ILE A 17 -27.34 -21.91 -1.65
CA ILE A 17 -27.55 -21.47 -0.26
C ILE A 17 -26.33 -20.71 0.25
N ARG A 18 -25.12 -21.25 0.00
CA ARG A 18 -23.86 -20.58 0.38
C ARG A 18 -23.72 -19.21 -0.28
N ARG A 19 -24.18 -19.05 -1.52
CA ARG A 19 -24.23 -17.76 -2.22
C ARG A 19 -25.24 -16.81 -1.59
N LEU A 20 -26.45 -17.29 -1.27
CA LEU A 20 -27.53 -16.47 -0.71
C LEU A 20 -27.16 -15.84 0.65
N ILE A 21 -26.37 -16.54 1.46
CA ILE A 21 -26.01 -16.10 2.82
C ILE A 21 -24.61 -15.52 2.96
N ARG A 22 -23.88 -15.38 1.85
CA ARG A 22 -22.50 -14.92 1.89
C ARG A 22 -22.46 -13.48 2.40
N GLU A 23 -21.67 -13.23 3.45
CA GLU A 23 -21.58 -11.92 4.10
C GLU A 23 -20.65 -10.95 3.36
N HIS A 24 -19.63 -11.47 2.68
CA HIS A 24 -18.61 -10.65 2.00
C HIS A 24 -18.29 -11.19 0.61
N THR A 25 -18.08 -10.27 -0.32
CA THR A 25 -17.61 -10.52 -1.68
C THR A 25 -16.40 -9.66 -1.95
N LEU A 26 -15.55 -10.13 -2.86
CA LEU A 26 -14.43 -9.37 -3.41
C LEU A 26 -14.81 -8.97 -4.84
N THR A 27 -14.50 -7.73 -5.19
CA THR A 27 -14.70 -7.12 -6.50
C THR A 27 -13.42 -6.42 -6.94
N VAL A 28 -13.34 -5.99 -8.20
CA VAL A 28 -12.17 -5.23 -8.70
C VAL A 28 -12.05 -3.85 -8.04
N ASP A 29 -13.16 -3.27 -7.57
CA ASP A 29 -13.21 -1.99 -6.87
C ASP A 29 -12.45 -2.01 -5.53
N ASP A 30 -12.21 -3.22 -5.00
CA ASP A 30 -11.48 -3.43 -3.75
C ASP A 30 -9.94 -3.45 -3.95
N LEU A 31 -9.45 -3.42 -5.19
CA LEU A 31 -8.05 -3.68 -5.51
C LEU A 31 -7.27 -2.38 -5.74
N ILE A 32 -6.15 -2.25 -5.05
CA ILE A 32 -5.14 -1.22 -5.32
C ILE A 32 -3.87 -1.95 -5.76
N TRP A 33 -3.29 -1.55 -6.88
CA TRP A 33 -2.13 -2.23 -7.45
C TRP A 33 -0.81 -1.47 -7.17
N PRO A 34 0.07 -1.98 -6.30
CA PRO A 34 1.41 -1.45 -6.12
C PRO A 34 2.29 -1.71 -7.34
N VAL A 35 2.96 -0.68 -7.84
CA VAL A 35 3.83 -0.73 -9.03
C VAL A 35 5.18 -0.11 -8.72
N PHE A 36 6.26 -0.81 -9.06
CA PHE A 36 7.63 -0.31 -8.92
C PHE A 36 8.07 0.40 -10.20
N VAL A 37 8.57 1.63 -10.08
CA VAL A 37 8.99 2.46 -11.22
C VAL A 37 10.48 2.78 -11.09
N HIS A 38 11.24 2.70 -12.18
CA HIS A 38 12.68 3.04 -12.22
C HIS A 38 13.01 3.87 -13.46
N GLY A 39 14.16 4.52 -13.45
CA GLY A 39 14.62 5.39 -14.55
C GLY A 39 15.29 4.66 -15.73
N LEU A 40 15.53 3.35 -15.65
CA LEU A 40 16.20 2.59 -16.72
C LEU A 40 15.18 2.10 -17.76
N PRO A 41 15.58 1.87 -19.03
CA PRO A 41 14.66 1.39 -20.06
C PRO A 41 14.16 -0.03 -19.78
N GLY A 42 12.92 -0.31 -20.18
CA GLY A 42 12.35 -1.66 -20.17
C GLY A 42 11.75 -2.09 -18.83
N ARG A 43 11.90 -3.39 -18.53
CA ARG A 43 11.35 -4.08 -17.35
C ARG A 43 12.47 -4.85 -16.67
N ALA A 44 12.49 -4.89 -15.35
CA ALA A 44 13.45 -5.68 -14.59
C ALA A 44 12.74 -6.55 -13.55
N PRO A 45 12.91 -7.89 -13.55
CA PRO A 45 12.24 -8.76 -12.60
C PRO A 45 12.75 -8.55 -11.17
N ILE A 46 11.88 -8.75 -10.18
CA ILE A 46 12.24 -8.76 -8.76
C ILE A 46 12.28 -10.22 -8.29
N VAL A 47 13.48 -10.74 -8.02
CA VAL A 47 13.70 -12.17 -7.73
C VAL A 47 12.90 -12.65 -6.51
N SER A 48 12.86 -11.86 -5.44
CA SER A 48 12.10 -12.18 -4.23
C SER A 48 10.59 -11.98 -4.36
N MET A 49 10.11 -11.49 -5.51
CA MET A 49 8.70 -11.30 -5.83
C MET A 49 8.39 -11.82 -7.25
N PRO A 50 8.37 -13.16 -7.46
CA PRO A 50 8.18 -13.74 -8.79
C PRO A 50 6.93 -13.21 -9.49
N GLY A 51 7.08 -12.75 -10.73
CA GLY A 51 6.01 -12.15 -11.53
C GLY A 51 5.80 -10.63 -11.31
N VAL A 52 6.53 -10.02 -10.38
CA VAL A 52 6.56 -8.56 -10.18
C VAL A 52 7.83 -7.99 -10.79
N GLU A 53 7.70 -6.82 -11.43
CA GLU A 53 8.77 -6.18 -12.18
C GLU A 53 8.90 -4.70 -11.77
N ARG A 54 10.11 -4.15 -11.92
CA ARG A 54 10.38 -2.72 -11.95
C ARG A 54 10.17 -2.23 -13.38
N LEU A 55 9.38 -1.17 -13.53
CA LEU A 55 8.94 -0.65 -14.82
C LEU A 55 9.61 0.68 -15.16
N SER A 56 10.12 0.79 -16.38
CA SER A 56 10.37 2.11 -17.01
C SER A 56 9.06 2.89 -17.15
N LEU A 57 9.15 4.19 -17.42
CA LEU A 57 7.96 5.02 -17.65
C LEU A 57 7.05 4.48 -18.77
N ASP A 58 7.61 4.06 -19.90
CA ASP A 58 6.84 3.48 -21.01
C ASP A 58 6.17 2.15 -20.62
N ALA A 59 6.84 1.34 -19.79
CA ALA A 59 6.26 0.10 -19.28
C ALA A 59 5.15 0.37 -18.27
N LEU A 60 5.32 1.38 -17.39
CA LEU A 60 4.29 1.84 -16.46
C LEU A 60 3.02 2.26 -17.20
N LEU A 61 3.14 3.06 -18.28
CA LEU A 61 1.96 3.51 -19.04
C LEU A 61 1.18 2.34 -19.66
N ARG A 62 1.86 1.27 -20.11
CA ARG A 62 1.19 0.05 -20.59
C ARG A 62 0.48 -0.72 -19.47
N GLU A 63 1.07 -0.78 -18.27
CA GLU A 63 0.40 -1.42 -17.13
C GLU A 63 -0.74 -0.54 -16.58
N ALA A 64 -0.67 0.78 -16.71
CA ALA A 64 -1.76 1.70 -16.39
C ALA A 64 -2.96 1.49 -17.34
N GLU A 65 -2.72 1.35 -18.64
CA GLU A 65 -3.77 0.96 -19.61
C GLU A 65 -4.40 -0.39 -19.22
N ARG A 66 -3.56 -1.37 -18.88
CA ARG A 66 -4.04 -2.69 -18.42
C ARG A 66 -4.84 -2.59 -17.12
N ALA A 67 -4.49 -1.70 -16.19
CA ALA A 67 -5.23 -1.50 -14.95
C ALA A 67 -6.67 -1.06 -15.26
N LEU A 68 -6.84 -0.11 -16.19
CA LEU A 68 -8.15 0.34 -16.67
C LEU A 68 -8.93 -0.79 -17.38
N ASP A 69 -8.28 -1.54 -18.28
CA ASP A 69 -8.90 -2.68 -18.96
C ASP A 69 -9.40 -3.79 -18.00
N LEU A 70 -8.76 -3.88 -16.84
CA LEU A 70 -9.12 -4.81 -15.77
C LEU A 70 -10.08 -4.22 -14.74
N GLY A 71 -10.41 -2.93 -14.83
CA GLY A 71 -11.26 -2.23 -13.87
C GLY A 71 -10.60 -1.98 -12.51
N ILE A 72 -9.27 -2.01 -12.42
CA ILE A 72 -8.54 -1.67 -11.19
C ILE A 72 -8.59 -0.14 -11.01
N PRO A 73 -9.18 0.37 -9.92
CA PRO A 73 -9.44 1.80 -9.77
C PRO A 73 -8.19 2.64 -9.49
N LEU A 74 -7.16 2.04 -8.89
CA LEU A 74 -6.03 2.78 -8.31
C LEU A 74 -4.71 2.02 -8.45
N ILE A 75 -3.67 2.72 -8.91
CA ILE A 75 -2.28 2.26 -8.83
C ILE A 75 -1.51 3.01 -7.74
N GLY A 76 -0.64 2.30 -7.02
CA GLY A 76 0.27 2.87 -6.02
C GLY A 76 1.70 2.89 -6.53
N LEU A 77 2.28 4.06 -6.72
CA LEU A 77 3.63 4.22 -7.27
C LEU A 77 4.70 4.13 -6.18
N PHE A 78 5.67 3.22 -6.37
CA PHE A 78 6.83 3.06 -5.51
C PHE A 78 8.12 3.23 -6.35
N PRO A 79 8.94 4.25 -6.09
CA PRO A 79 10.13 4.50 -6.88
C PRO A 79 11.30 3.59 -6.52
N VAL A 80 12.10 3.26 -7.52
CA VAL A 80 13.43 2.66 -7.39
C VAL A 80 14.43 3.72 -7.82
N ILE A 81 14.89 4.49 -6.83
CA ILE A 81 15.77 5.65 -7.05
C ILE A 81 17.21 5.19 -7.27
N ASP A 82 17.87 5.79 -8.26
CA ASP A 82 19.29 5.55 -8.52
C ASP A 82 20.13 5.91 -7.29
N HIS A 83 21.13 5.09 -6.97
CA HIS A 83 21.99 5.33 -5.81
C HIS A 83 22.68 6.70 -5.87
N ALA A 84 23.01 7.21 -7.05
CA ALA A 84 23.62 8.54 -7.23
C ALA A 84 22.69 9.69 -6.84
N CYS A 85 21.37 9.46 -6.81
CA CYS A 85 20.37 10.44 -6.40
C CYS A 85 19.99 10.34 -4.91
N LYS A 86 20.57 9.39 -4.17
CA LYS A 86 20.31 9.25 -2.72
C LYS A 86 21.22 10.18 -1.92
N SER A 87 20.67 10.85 -0.92
CA SER A 87 21.38 11.83 -0.09
C SER A 87 20.99 11.72 1.39
N LEU A 88 21.70 12.44 2.28
CA LEU A 88 21.34 12.49 3.70
C LEU A 88 20.10 13.35 3.97
N ASP A 89 19.88 14.38 3.15
CA ASP A 89 18.72 15.27 3.23
C ASP A 89 17.51 14.75 2.44
N ALA A 90 17.67 13.68 1.65
CA ALA A 90 16.64 13.10 0.79
C ALA A 90 16.05 14.08 -0.25
N ALA A 91 16.81 15.08 -0.71
CA ALA A 91 16.31 16.15 -1.57
C ALA A 91 15.63 15.69 -2.87
N GLU A 92 16.00 14.51 -3.39
CA GLU A 92 15.36 13.92 -4.55
C GLU A 92 13.87 13.58 -4.31
N ALA A 93 13.44 13.40 -3.06
CA ALA A 93 12.05 13.11 -2.71
C ALA A 93 11.06 14.20 -3.16
N TRP A 94 11.50 15.46 -3.20
CA TRP A 94 10.69 16.60 -3.63
C TRP A 94 11.24 17.29 -4.88
N ASN A 95 12.10 16.62 -5.64
CA ASN A 95 12.57 17.13 -6.92
C ASN A 95 11.38 17.19 -7.90
N PRO A 96 10.98 18.37 -8.41
CA PRO A 96 9.84 18.48 -9.34
C PRO A 96 10.07 17.70 -10.64
N ASP A 97 11.33 17.47 -11.02
CA ASP A 97 11.77 16.67 -12.16
C ASP A 97 12.19 15.24 -11.75
N GLY A 98 11.86 14.83 -10.52
CA GLY A 98 12.11 13.50 -9.98
C GLY A 98 11.27 12.42 -10.66
N LEU A 99 11.66 11.16 -10.40
CA LEU A 99 11.04 10.00 -11.04
C LEU A 99 9.54 9.88 -10.75
N VAL A 100 9.12 10.07 -9.49
CA VAL A 100 7.71 9.93 -9.10
C VAL A 100 6.86 11.02 -9.72
N GLN A 101 7.32 12.26 -9.68
CA GLN A 101 6.65 13.42 -10.23
C GLN A 101 6.47 13.28 -11.75
N HIS A 102 7.49 12.80 -12.46
CA HIS A 102 7.37 12.43 -13.88
C HIS A 102 6.37 11.30 -14.13
N ALA A 103 6.40 10.25 -13.32
CA ALA A 103 5.49 9.11 -13.45
C ALA A 103 4.02 9.52 -13.24
N VAL A 104 3.74 10.31 -12.20
CA VAL A 104 2.40 10.85 -11.92
C VAL A 104 1.91 11.70 -13.10
N ARG A 105 2.70 12.69 -13.54
CA ARG A 105 2.32 13.55 -14.68
C ARG A 105 2.03 12.73 -15.93
N ALA A 106 2.86 11.75 -16.25
CA ALA A 106 2.69 10.91 -17.43
C ALA A 106 1.40 10.08 -17.37
N VAL A 107 1.13 9.43 -16.23
CA VAL A 107 -0.09 8.63 -16.04
C VAL A 107 -1.32 9.52 -16.10
N LYS A 108 -1.36 10.63 -15.35
CA LYS A 108 -2.53 11.52 -15.32
C LYS A 108 -2.79 12.23 -16.64
N THR A 109 -1.75 12.52 -17.42
CA THR A 109 -1.91 13.07 -18.78
C THR A 109 -2.53 12.05 -19.74
N ARG A 110 -2.15 10.77 -19.62
CA ARG A 110 -2.57 9.73 -20.54
C ARG A 110 -3.89 9.05 -20.15
N PHE A 111 -4.13 8.91 -18.85
CA PHE A 111 -5.22 8.16 -18.22
C PHE A 111 -5.79 8.97 -17.04
N PRO A 112 -6.43 10.12 -17.29
CA PRO A 112 -6.94 10.99 -16.23
C PRO A 112 -7.94 10.32 -15.28
N GLU A 113 -8.64 9.29 -15.75
CA GLU A 113 -9.61 8.49 -14.99
C GLU A 113 -8.99 7.46 -14.05
N LEU A 114 -7.72 7.08 -14.26
CA LEU A 114 -7.03 6.15 -13.37
C LEU A 114 -6.59 6.91 -12.12
N GLY A 115 -6.97 6.40 -10.95
CA GLY A 115 -6.47 6.91 -9.68
C GLY A 115 -4.98 6.63 -9.55
N VAL A 116 -4.23 7.62 -9.06
CA VAL A 116 -2.81 7.51 -8.74
C VAL A 116 -2.59 7.83 -7.27
N MET A 117 -2.01 6.89 -6.55
CA MET A 117 -1.52 7.05 -5.19
C MET A 117 0.01 7.09 -5.19
N THR A 118 0.61 8.05 -4.46
CA THR A 118 2.06 8.08 -4.22
C THR A 118 2.38 7.82 -2.76
N ASP A 119 3.45 7.05 -2.53
CA ASP A 119 4.07 6.91 -1.21
C ASP A 119 4.79 8.21 -0.80
N VAL A 120 4.62 8.63 0.46
CA VAL A 120 5.37 9.74 1.07
C VAL A 120 6.17 9.19 2.24
N ALA A 121 7.47 9.01 2.00
CA ALA A 121 8.48 8.52 2.92
C ALA A 121 9.86 8.77 2.29
N LEU A 122 10.90 8.91 3.12
CA LEU A 122 12.24 9.24 2.63
C LEU A 122 13.13 8.01 2.37
N ASP A 123 12.70 6.80 2.70
CA ASP A 123 13.57 5.61 2.61
C ASP A 123 14.04 5.22 1.19
N PRO A 124 13.32 5.53 0.09
CA PRO A 124 13.87 5.33 -1.25
C PRO A 124 14.99 6.31 -1.58
N TYR A 125 15.03 7.47 -0.91
CA TYR A 125 15.85 8.63 -1.25
C TYR A 125 17.03 8.83 -0.29
N THR A 126 17.01 8.19 0.88
CA THR A 126 18.10 8.30 1.87
C THR A 126 19.23 7.30 1.61
N THR A 127 20.48 7.71 1.84
CA THR A 127 21.63 6.81 1.74
C THR A 127 21.63 5.70 2.81
N HIS A 128 20.93 5.92 3.92
CA HIS A 128 20.82 5.00 5.06
C HIS A 128 19.50 4.20 5.09
N GLY A 129 18.55 4.45 4.18
CA GLY A 129 17.32 3.66 4.06
C GLY A 129 16.30 3.80 5.21
N HIS A 130 16.41 4.87 6.02
CA HIS A 130 15.38 5.23 7.01
C HIS A 130 14.32 6.12 6.36
N ASP A 131 13.10 6.06 6.91
CA ASP A 131 11.93 6.81 6.40
C ASP A 131 12.05 8.32 6.67
N GLY A 132 13.06 8.74 7.46
CA GLY A 132 13.31 10.13 7.84
C GLY A 132 14.78 10.51 7.98
N ILE A 133 15.03 11.78 8.29
CA ILE A 133 16.35 12.38 8.45
C ILE A 133 16.98 11.96 9.78
N ILE A 134 18.23 11.51 9.78
CA ILE A 134 18.92 11.05 11.00
C ILE A 134 19.84 12.11 11.61
N ASN A 135 19.96 12.12 12.94
CA ASN A 135 21.00 12.87 13.64
C ASN A 135 22.35 12.14 13.63
N THR A 136 23.37 12.75 14.25
CA THR A 136 24.72 12.17 14.38
C THR A 136 24.77 10.84 15.13
N GLN A 137 23.75 10.51 15.91
CA GLN A 137 23.60 9.26 16.67
C GLN A 137 22.78 8.20 15.90
N GLY A 138 22.29 8.53 14.70
CA GLY A 138 21.46 7.62 13.89
C GLY A 138 19.98 7.59 14.30
N TYR A 139 19.52 8.48 15.18
CA TYR A 139 18.11 8.60 15.52
C TYR A 139 17.38 9.41 14.46
N VAL A 140 16.22 8.92 14.02
CA VAL A 140 15.34 9.59 13.04
C VAL A 140 14.65 10.77 13.71
N LEU A 141 14.92 11.98 13.24
CA LEU A 141 14.41 13.23 13.78
C LEU A 141 12.98 13.48 13.27
N ASN A 142 12.00 13.47 14.18
CA ASN A 142 10.58 13.61 13.84
C ASN A 142 10.28 14.88 13.02
N ASP A 143 10.39 16.05 13.64
CA ASP A 143 9.88 17.30 13.06
C ASP A 143 10.64 17.72 11.80
N ILE A 144 11.97 17.52 11.77
CA ILE A 144 12.80 17.78 10.58
C ILE A 144 12.39 16.84 9.42
N THR A 145 12.00 15.61 9.73
CA THR A 145 11.46 14.69 8.73
C THR A 145 10.09 15.16 8.24
N VAL A 146 9.20 15.56 9.14
CA VAL A 146 7.87 16.09 8.78
C VAL A 146 7.98 17.27 7.80
N GLU A 147 8.92 18.20 8.02
CA GLU A 147 9.18 19.30 7.08
C GLU A 147 9.57 18.81 5.67
N ALA A 148 10.37 17.75 5.56
CA ALA A 148 10.74 17.14 4.29
C ALA A 148 9.57 16.41 3.62
N LEU A 149 8.76 15.68 4.40
CA LEU A 149 7.57 14.98 3.91
C LEU A 149 6.50 15.94 3.39
N VAL A 150 6.37 17.13 4.00
CA VAL A 150 5.52 18.22 3.48
C VAL A 150 6.00 18.66 2.10
N LYS A 151 7.31 18.88 1.90
CA LYS A 151 7.86 19.25 0.58
C LYS A 151 7.60 18.17 -0.46
N GLN A 152 7.81 16.90 -0.10
CA GLN A 152 7.52 15.76 -0.97
C GLN A 152 6.04 15.74 -1.37
N SER A 153 5.13 15.84 -0.38
CA SER A 153 3.68 15.85 -0.58
C SER A 153 3.24 16.96 -1.54
N LEU A 154 3.75 18.18 -1.36
CA LEU A 154 3.45 19.30 -2.24
C LEU A 154 3.97 19.05 -3.66
N SER A 155 5.17 18.47 -3.83
CA SER A 155 5.69 18.15 -5.17
C SER A 155 4.86 17.08 -5.89
N HIS A 156 4.30 16.10 -5.16
CA HIS A 156 3.40 15.10 -5.72
C HIS A 156 2.03 15.71 -6.08
N ALA A 157 1.53 16.63 -5.24
CA ALA A 157 0.32 17.41 -5.51
C ALA A 157 0.46 18.26 -6.78
N GLU A 158 1.58 18.96 -6.96
CA GLU A 158 1.92 19.71 -8.18
C GLU A 158 2.00 18.82 -9.41
N ALA A 159 2.40 17.56 -9.25
CA ALA A 159 2.42 16.58 -10.34
C ALA A 159 1.03 16.04 -10.72
N GLY A 160 0.01 16.27 -9.88
CA GLY A 160 -1.38 15.88 -10.12
C GLY A 160 -1.82 14.57 -9.47
N VAL A 161 -1.18 14.16 -8.37
CA VAL A 161 -1.57 12.95 -7.64
C VAL A 161 -2.99 13.05 -7.07
N ASP A 162 -3.73 11.94 -7.05
CA ASP A 162 -5.08 11.89 -6.46
C ASP A 162 -5.02 11.58 -4.95
N ILE A 163 -4.12 10.67 -4.55
CA ILE A 163 -3.96 10.23 -3.16
C ILE A 163 -2.49 10.31 -2.72
N ILE A 164 -2.25 11.03 -1.64
CA ILE A 164 -0.96 11.02 -0.94
C ILE A 164 -1.04 10.00 0.19
N SER A 165 -0.05 9.11 0.29
CA SER A 165 -0.04 8.05 1.29
C SER A 165 1.23 8.08 2.15
N PRO A 166 1.27 8.90 3.22
CA PRO A 166 2.43 9.02 4.10
C PRO A 166 2.67 7.71 4.85
N SER A 167 3.80 7.05 4.56
CA SER A 167 4.15 5.76 5.13
C SER A 167 5.24 5.82 6.19
N ASP A 168 5.75 7.00 6.48
CA ASP A 168 6.92 7.28 7.32
C ASP A 168 6.78 6.95 8.82
N MET A 169 5.56 6.97 9.37
CA MET A 169 5.27 6.81 10.82
C MET A 169 5.89 7.90 11.72
N MET A 170 6.02 9.13 11.23
CA MET A 170 6.36 10.28 12.08
C MET A 170 5.11 10.80 12.80
N ASP A 171 5.29 11.33 14.00
CA ASP A 171 4.23 11.95 14.78
C ASP A 171 3.82 13.28 14.14
N GLY A 172 2.52 13.52 13.95
CA GLY A 172 1.97 14.79 13.46
C GLY A 172 2.10 15.04 11.95
N ARG A 173 2.63 14.09 11.16
CA ARG A 173 2.83 14.30 9.72
C ARG A 173 1.53 14.51 8.95
N ILE A 174 0.43 13.87 9.36
CA ILE A 174 -0.84 13.95 8.63
C ILE A 174 -1.37 15.38 8.71
N GLY A 175 -1.39 15.96 9.90
CA GLY A 175 -1.89 17.32 10.12
C GLY A 175 -1.00 18.36 9.44
N ALA A 176 0.32 18.14 9.47
CA ALA A 176 1.27 19.00 8.77
C ALA A 176 1.08 18.97 7.24
N ILE A 177 0.94 17.77 6.65
CA ILE A 177 0.71 17.58 5.22
C ILE A 177 -0.65 18.15 4.82
N ARG A 178 -1.73 17.83 5.54
CA ARG A 178 -3.08 18.36 5.30
C ARG A 178 -3.08 19.88 5.31
N LYS A 179 -2.51 20.49 6.36
CA LYS A 179 -2.42 21.95 6.47
C LYS A 179 -1.64 22.56 5.30
N ALA A 180 -0.56 21.93 4.85
CA ALA A 180 0.22 22.43 3.73
C ALA A 180 -0.54 22.31 2.40
N LEU A 181 -1.21 21.19 2.12
CA LEU A 181 -2.05 21.02 0.94
C LEU A 181 -3.15 22.08 0.90
N ASP A 182 -3.84 22.29 2.01
CA ASP A 182 -4.97 23.22 2.11
C ASP A 182 -4.58 24.70 1.91
N THR A 183 -3.28 25.05 1.93
CA THR A 183 -2.83 26.42 1.56
C THR A 183 -3.07 26.73 0.09
N ASN A 184 -3.18 25.72 -0.77
CA ASN A 184 -3.45 25.87 -2.19
C ASN A 184 -4.86 25.32 -2.50
N PRO A 185 -5.80 26.18 -2.95
CA PRO A 185 -7.16 25.74 -3.30
C PRO A 185 -7.21 24.61 -4.33
N ASN A 186 -6.19 24.47 -5.19
CA ASN A 186 -6.13 23.39 -6.17
C ASN A 186 -5.82 22.01 -5.56
N PHE A 187 -5.34 21.96 -4.32
CA PHE A 187 -4.93 20.74 -3.63
C PHE A 187 -5.95 20.26 -2.59
N ILE A 188 -7.04 21.01 -2.38
CA ILE A 188 -8.01 20.76 -1.30
C ILE A 188 -8.70 19.39 -1.42
N ASN A 189 -8.78 18.84 -2.64
CA ASN A 189 -9.42 17.56 -2.92
C ASN A 189 -8.43 16.39 -2.99
N ILE A 190 -7.13 16.62 -2.76
CA ILE A 190 -6.15 15.54 -2.69
C ILE A 190 -6.37 14.80 -1.38
N SER A 191 -6.63 13.50 -1.47
CA SER A 191 -6.89 12.67 -0.30
C SER A 191 -5.60 12.22 0.37
N ILE A 192 -5.67 12.00 1.67
CA ILE A 192 -4.59 11.40 2.46
C ILE A 192 -5.01 10.00 2.90
N MET A 193 -4.26 8.99 2.44
CA MET A 193 -4.34 7.61 2.94
C MET A 193 -3.20 7.36 3.93
N ALA A 194 -3.48 7.59 5.21
CA ALA A 194 -2.48 7.54 6.26
C ALA A 194 -2.10 6.09 6.62
N TYR A 195 -0.81 5.76 6.53
CA TYR A 195 -0.28 4.57 7.20
C TYR A 195 -0.22 4.82 8.70
N SER A 196 -1.37 4.67 9.34
CA SER A 196 -1.53 4.92 10.77
C SER A 196 -1.03 3.75 11.60
N ALA A 197 -1.33 2.52 11.19
CA ALA A 197 -0.92 1.31 11.88
C ALA A 197 0.09 0.52 11.05
N LYS A 198 1.30 1.09 10.89
CA LYS A 198 2.44 0.42 10.22
C LYS A 198 3.41 -0.15 11.25
N TYR A 199 3.43 -1.49 11.33
CA TYR A 199 4.23 -2.24 12.28
C TYR A 199 5.67 -2.45 11.82
N ALA A 200 6.60 -2.61 12.77
CA ALA A 200 7.99 -2.98 12.56
C ALA A 200 8.11 -4.47 12.17
N SER A 201 7.76 -4.78 10.92
CA SER A 201 7.60 -6.16 10.44
C SER A 201 8.79 -6.69 9.65
N ALA A 202 9.03 -8.00 9.78
CA ALA A 202 9.98 -8.76 8.94
C ALA A 202 9.45 -9.02 7.52
N PHE A 203 8.13 -8.84 7.27
CA PHE A 203 7.49 -9.17 5.98
C PHE A 203 7.75 -8.13 4.88
N TYR A 204 8.52 -7.08 5.17
CA TYR A 204 8.88 -6.04 4.20
C TYR A 204 10.13 -6.34 3.37
N ASN A 205 10.88 -7.41 3.70
CA ASN A 205 12.17 -7.66 3.06
C ASN A 205 12.10 -7.76 1.52
N PRO A 206 11.13 -8.47 0.91
CA PRO A 206 11.05 -8.50 -0.55
C PRO A 206 10.75 -7.13 -1.19
N PHE A 207 10.02 -6.24 -0.49
CA PHE A 207 9.84 -4.84 -0.91
C PHE A 207 11.15 -4.07 -0.83
N ARG A 208 11.93 -4.25 0.24
CA ARG A 208 13.25 -3.60 0.39
C ARG A 208 14.22 -4.02 -0.71
N ASP A 209 14.14 -5.27 -1.17
CA ASP A 209 14.86 -5.72 -2.37
C ASP A 209 14.32 -5.04 -3.63
N ALA A 210 13.00 -4.92 -3.76
CA ALA A 210 12.34 -4.30 -4.91
C ALA A 210 12.75 -2.84 -5.11
N VAL A 211 12.75 -2.03 -4.05
CA VAL A 211 13.14 -0.60 -4.09
C VAL A 211 14.64 -0.36 -3.89
N GLY A 212 15.42 -1.43 -3.66
CA GLY A 212 16.87 -1.33 -3.45
C GLY A 212 17.26 -0.60 -2.17
N SER A 213 16.41 -0.62 -1.13
CA SER A 213 16.70 -0.02 0.18
C SER A 213 17.29 -1.01 1.19
N ALA A 214 17.26 -2.32 0.91
CA ALA A 214 17.80 -3.36 1.79
C ALA A 214 19.28 -3.14 2.11
N THR A 215 20.09 -2.81 1.09
CA THR A 215 21.52 -2.54 1.25
C THR A 215 21.81 -1.24 1.98
N ASN A 216 20.93 -0.23 1.84
CA ASN A 216 21.06 1.06 2.52
C ASN A 216 20.77 0.92 4.03
N LEU A 217 19.68 0.21 4.37
CA LEU A 217 19.29 0.00 5.78
C LEU A 217 20.27 -0.93 6.52
N GLY A 218 20.82 -1.93 5.82
CA GLY A 218 21.80 -2.84 6.39
C GLY A 218 21.29 -3.58 7.64
N LYS A 219 21.92 -3.33 8.80
CA LYS A 219 21.54 -3.94 10.09
C LYS A 219 20.64 -3.04 10.95
N ALA A 220 20.35 -1.81 10.50
CA ALA A 220 19.48 -0.91 11.23
C ALA A 220 18.03 -1.44 11.21
N ASP A 221 17.26 -1.06 12.22
CA ASP A 221 15.84 -1.36 12.28
C ASP A 221 14.99 -0.08 12.35
N LYS A 222 13.69 -0.26 12.19
CA LYS A 222 12.70 0.82 12.11
C LYS A 222 11.86 0.90 13.39
N LYS A 223 12.30 0.29 14.49
CA LYS A 223 11.50 0.10 15.72
C LYS A 223 11.30 1.36 16.55
N THR A 224 12.04 2.43 16.26
CA THR A 224 11.88 3.71 16.97
C THR A 224 10.74 4.58 16.42
N TYR A 225 10.02 4.11 15.39
CA TYR A 225 8.89 4.82 14.78
C TYR A 225 7.82 3.86 14.24
N GLN A 226 8.20 2.71 13.66
CA GLN A 226 7.21 1.67 13.33
C GLN A 226 6.78 0.92 14.59
N MET A 227 5.48 0.61 14.68
CA MET A 227 4.87 0.05 15.89
C MET A 227 5.39 -1.35 16.24
N ASP A 228 5.38 -1.68 17.53
CA ASP A 228 5.68 -3.03 18.01
C ASP A 228 4.57 -4.02 17.58
N PRO A 229 4.88 -5.12 16.87
CA PRO A 229 3.90 -6.16 16.52
C PRO A 229 3.13 -6.76 17.70
N GLY A 230 3.63 -6.62 18.93
CA GLY A 230 2.93 -7.04 20.15
C GLY A 230 1.76 -6.12 20.55
N ASN A 231 1.62 -4.95 19.94
CA ASN A 231 0.66 -3.93 20.35
C ASN A 231 -0.59 -3.90 19.45
N SER A 232 -1.78 -3.95 20.05
CA SER A 232 -3.07 -3.81 19.35
C SER A 232 -3.81 -2.52 19.73
N ASP A 233 -3.81 -2.14 21.02
CA ASP A 233 -4.48 -0.91 21.48
C ASP A 233 -3.79 0.37 20.99
N GLU A 234 -2.49 0.31 20.73
CA GLU A 234 -1.71 1.41 20.15
C GLU A 234 -2.22 1.79 18.75
N ALA A 235 -2.61 0.81 17.93
CA ALA A 235 -3.15 1.06 16.60
C ALA A 235 -4.39 1.96 16.63
N LEU A 236 -5.23 1.81 17.67
CA LEU A 236 -6.42 2.66 17.82
C LEU A 236 -6.04 4.09 18.21
N ARG A 237 -4.95 4.31 18.95
CA ARG A 237 -4.47 5.66 19.27
C ARG A 237 -3.89 6.34 18.03
N GLU A 238 -3.01 5.65 17.32
CA GLU A 238 -2.40 6.14 16.08
C GLU A 238 -3.45 6.54 15.05
N ILE A 239 -4.43 5.66 14.80
CA ILE A 239 -5.51 5.93 13.86
C ILE A 239 -6.42 7.05 14.34
N GLY A 240 -6.69 7.12 15.65
CA GLY A 240 -7.45 8.23 16.22
C GLY A 240 -6.78 9.58 15.94
N LEU A 241 -5.47 9.68 16.16
CA LEU A 241 -4.68 10.89 15.90
C LEU A 241 -4.70 11.26 14.41
N ASP A 242 -4.40 10.32 13.52
CA ASP A 242 -4.40 10.59 12.08
C ASP A 242 -5.77 11.05 11.54
N LEU A 243 -6.86 10.51 12.08
CA LEU A 243 -8.21 10.94 11.73
C LEU A 243 -8.52 12.35 12.26
N GLU A 244 -8.10 12.69 13.48
CA GLU A 244 -8.21 14.05 14.03
C GLU A 244 -7.37 15.05 13.24
N GLU A 245 -6.25 14.61 12.68
CA GLU A 245 -5.34 15.39 11.83
C GLU A 245 -5.81 15.55 10.38
N GLY A 246 -6.89 14.87 9.98
CA GLY A 246 -7.52 15.05 8.67
C GLY A 246 -7.14 14.00 7.62
N ALA A 247 -6.79 12.77 8.03
CA ALA A 247 -6.73 11.63 7.12
C ALA A 247 -8.12 11.28 6.58
N ASP A 248 -8.22 11.07 5.26
CA ASP A 248 -9.45 10.65 4.59
C ASP A 248 -9.64 9.13 4.67
N MET A 249 -8.52 8.41 4.74
CA MET A 249 -8.45 6.95 4.74
C MET A 249 -7.30 6.51 5.66
N VAL A 250 -7.45 5.34 6.28
CA VAL A 250 -6.41 4.77 7.15
C VAL A 250 -6.03 3.39 6.68
N ILE A 251 -4.74 3.03 6.77
CA ILE A 251 -4.24 1.71 6.36
C ILE A 251 -3.51 0.99 7.48
N VAL A 252 -3.78 -0.31 7.59
CA VAL A 252 -3.05 -1.26 8.45
C VAL A 252 -2.00 -2.01 7.61
N LYS A 253 -0.75 -2.06 8.10
CA LYS A 253 0.37 -2.71 7.42
C LYS A 253 1.31 -3.38 8.44
N PRO A 254 1.65 -4.68 8.31
CA PRO A 254 1.23 -5.63 7.28
C PRO A 254 -0.25 -5.98 7.34
N GLY A 255 -0.71 -6.73 6.34
CA GLY A 255 -2.12 -6.99 6.14
C GLY A 255 -2.58 -8.26 6.84
N LEU A 256 -2.21 -9.42 6.30
CA LEU A 256 -2.71 -10.73 6.75
C LEU A 256 -2.39 -11.00 8.23
N LEU A 257 -1.24 -10.48 8.70
CA LEU A 257 -0.79 -10.65 10.09
C LEU A 257 -1.56 -9.79 11.09
N CYS A 258 -2.28 -8.77 10.61
CA CYS A 258 -2.94 -7.76 11.44
C CYS A 258 -4.43 -7.64 11.10
N LEU A 259 -5.08 -8.73 10.66
CA LEU A 259 -6.52 -8.74 10.36
C LEU A 259 -7.38 -8.46 11.60
N ASP A 260 -6.90 -8.80 12.79
CA ASP A 260 -7.51 -8.42 14.06
C ASP A 260 -7.50 -6.90 14.25
N VAL A 261 -6.38 -6.24 13.92
CA VAL A 261 -6.26 -4.78 13.96
C VAL A 261 -7.18 -4.13 12.94
N VAL A 262 -7.21 -4.62 11.69
CA VAL A 262 -8.17 -4.15 10.65
C VAL A 262 -9.60 -4.22 11.18
N ARG A 263 -9.96 -5.34 11.84
CA ARG A 263 -11.29 -5.52 12.40
C ARG A 263 -11.60 -4.52 13.50
N ARG A 264 -10.69 -4.33 14.45
CA ARG A 264 -10.85 -3.38 15.55
C ARG A 264 -11.01 -1.96 15.03
N VAL A 265 -10.16 -1.55 14.09
CA VAL A 265 -10.19 -0.22 13.46
C VAL A 265 -11.53 0.03 12.77
N LYS A 266 -11.96 -0.91 11.91
CA LYS A 266 -13.25 -0.80 11.23
C LYS A 266 -14.40 -0.72 12.22
N ASP A 267 -14.34 -1.47 13.32
CA ASP A 267 -15.40 -1.46 14.34
C ASP A 267 -15.44 -0.19 15.18
N THR A 268 -14.29 0.38 15.50
CA THR A 268 -14.16 1.57 16.34
C THR A 268 -14.47 2.84 15.56
N PHE A 269 -13.82 3.07 14.42
CA PHE A 269 -13.85 4.36 13.73
C PHE A 269 -14.91 4.43 12.64
N ARG A 270 -15.31 3.29 12.06
CA ARG A 270 -16.25 3.24 10.93
C ARG A 270 -15.83 4.09 9.72
N MET A 271 -14.53 4.40 9.61
CA MET A 271 -13.92 5.17 8.53
C MET A 271 -13.42 4.27 7.39
N PRO A 272 -13.17 4.81 6.18
CA PRO A 272 -12.50 4.08 5.10
C PRO A 272 -11.19 3.44 5.59
N THR A 273 -11.16 2.11 5.62
CA THR A 273 -10.08 1.30 6.21
C THR A 273 -9.49 0.42 5.14
N TYR A 274 -8.18 0.55 4.93
CA TYR A 274 -7.43 -0.22 3.95
C TYR A 274 -6.47 -1.18 4.65
N ALA A 275 -6.00 -2.17 3.90
CA ALA A 275 -4.94 -3.06 4.35
C ALA A 275 -3.94 -3.32 3.23
N TYR A 276 -2.66 -3.47 3.59
CA TYR A 276 -1.62 -3.82 2.62
C TYR A 276 -1.25 -5.30 2.76
N GLN A 277 -1.61 -6.12 1.78
CA GLN A 277 -1.01 -7.44 1.61
C GLN A 277 0.43 -7.29 1.12
N VAL A 278 1.38 -7.25 2.05
CA VAL A 278 2.74 -6.79 1.73
C VAL A 278 3.55 -7.81 0.94
N SER A 279 4.72 -7.37 0.50
CA SER A 279 5.62 -8.14 -0.37
C SER A 279 5.99 -9.52 0.17
N GLY A 280 6.18 -9.65 1.50
CA GLY A 280 6.46 -10.94 2.14
C GLY A 280 5.26 -11.87 2.14
N GLU A 281 4.03 -11.35 2.28
CA GLU A 281 2.81 -12.14 2.20
C GLU A 281 2.60 -12.65 0.77
N TYR A 282 2.85 -11.80 -0.23
CA TYR A 282 2.88 -12.19 -1.65
C TYR A 282 3.90 -13.30 -1.92
N ALA A 283 5.15 -13.08 -1.50
CA ALA A 283 6.25 -14.02 -1.73
C ALA A 283 6.00 -15.37 -1.03
N MET A 284 5.44 -15.35 0.18
CA MET A 284 5.07 -16.55 0.93
C MET A 284 4.06 -17.41 0.14
N ILE A 285 3.01 -16.80 -0.40
CA ILE A 285 2.02 -17.52 -1.22
C ILE A 285 2.65 -18.03 -2.51
N LYS A 286 3.37 -17.17 -3.26
CA LYS A 286 4.06 -17.58 -4.51
C LYS A 286 5.04 -18.74 -4.30
N ALA A 287 5.77 -18.75 -3.18
CA ALA A 287 6.69 -19.82 -2.85
C ALA A 287 5.95 -21.14 -2.58
N ALA A 288 4.88 -21.12 -1.78
CA ALA A 288 4.07 -22.31 -1.52
C ALA A 288 3.41 -22.85 -2.80
N VAL A 289 2.92 -21.97 -3.67
CA VAL A 289 2.36 -22.32 -4.99
C VAL A 289 3.41 -22.95 -5.89
N SER A 290 4.60 -22.34 -6.00
CA SER A 290 5.68 -22.84 -6.84
C SER A 290 6.19 -24.23 -6.41
N ASN A 291 6.03 -24.56 -5.12
CA ASN A 291 6.34 -25.89 -4.57
C ASN A 291 5.16 -26.87 -4.65
N GLY A 292 4.01 -26.46 -5.20
CA GLY A 292 2.81 -27.29 -5.32
C GLY A 292 2.08 -27.55 -3.99
N TRP A 293 2.34 -26.74 -2.95
CA TRP A 293 1.70 -26.89 -1.64
C TRP A 293 0.33 -26.24 -1.57
N LEU A 294 0.11 -25.20 -2.37
CA LEU A 294 -1.14 -24.47 -2.50
C LEU A 294 -1.55 -24.34 -3.96
N GLU A 295 -2.86 -24.35 -4.20
CA GLU A 295 -3.43 -23.92 -5.48
C GLU A 295 -3.55 -22.39 -5.48
N GLU A 296 -3.02 -21.74 -6.50
CA GLU A 296 -2.80 -20.30 -6.52
C GLU A 296 -4.10 -19.50 -6.48
N ARG A 297 -5.04 -19.79 -7.39
CA ARG A 297 -6.27 -19.00 -7.54
C ARG A 297 -7.10 -19.05 -6.25
N THR A 298 -7.29 -20.24 -5.71
CA THR A 298 -8.09 -20.46 -4.50
C THR A 298 -7.43 -19.79 -3.29
N SER A 299 -6.13 -20.01 -3.07
CA SER A 299 -5.44 -19.48 -1.89
C SER A 299 -5.33 -17.95 -1.90
N VAL A 300 -5.08 -17.34 -3.06
CA VAL A 300 -5.04 -15.87 -3.20
C VAL A 300 -6.42 -15.26 -2.99
N LEU A 301 -7.47 -15.79 -3.64
CA LEU A 301 -8.83 -15.28 -3.47
C LEU A 301 -9.32 -15.45 -2.02
N GLU A 302 -9.02 -16.58 -1.37
CA GLU A 302 -9.35 -16.79 0.04
C GLU A 302 -8.66 -15.79 0.96
N THR A 303 -7.39 -15.47 0.67
CA THR A 303 -6.63 -14.45 1.40
C THR A 303 -7.28 -13.07 1.26
N LEU A 304 -7.62 -12.64 0.04
CA LEU A 304 -8.26 -11.35 -0.20
C LEU A 304 -9.68 -11.25 0.39
N ILE A 305 -10.43 -12.35 0.39
CA ILE A 305 -11.72 -12.42 1.10
C ILE A 305 -11.54 -12.29 2.62
N ALA A 306 -10.43 -12.75 3.20
CA ALA A 306 -10.15 -12.58 4.61
C ALA A 306 -9.99 -11.09 4.99
N PHE A 307 -9.38 -10.27 4.13
CA PHE A 307 -9.30 -8.81 4.31
C PHE A 307 -10.69 -8.15 4.26
N LYS A 308 -11.51 -8.48 3.25
CA LYS A 308 -12.88 -7.95 3.15
C LYS A 308 -13.71 -8.33 4.38
N ARG A 309 -13.59 -9.57 4.86
CA ARG A 309 -14.26 -10.05 6.08
C ARG A 309 -13.75 -9.36 7.35
N ALA A 310 -12.46 -9.05 7.41
CA ALA A 310 -11.89 -8.28 8.51
C ALA A 310 -12.40 -6.83 8.50
N GLY A 311 -12.83 -6.31 7.35
CA GLY A 311 -13.43 -4.99 7.22
C GLY A 311 -12.62 -4.02 6.38
N ALA A 312 -11.66 -4.49 5.56
CA ALA A 312 -10.98 -3.62 4.61
C ALA A 312 -11.93 -3.22 3.47
N ASP A 313 -12.01 -1.92 3.17
CA ASP A 313 -12.73 -1.39 2.02
C ASP A 313 -11.92 -1.56 0.74
N GLY A 314 -10.60 -1.37 0.79
CA GLY A 314 -9.67 -1.69 -0.29
C GLY A 314 -8.40 -2.37 0.20
N ILE A 315 -7.71 -3.04 -0.71
CA ILE A 315 -6.55 -3.88 -0.43
C ILE A 315 -5.43 -3.54 -1.41
N LEU A 316 -4.29 -3.12 -0.87
CA LEU A 316 -3.06 -2.98 -1.66
C LEU A 316 -2.47 -4.38 -1.81
N THR A 317 -2.43 -4.88 -3.05
CA THR A 317 -1.94 -6.24 -3.33
C THR A 317 -1.24 -6.32 -4.68
N TYR A 318 -0.10 -7.01 -4.68
CA TYR A 318 0.65 -7.32 -5.91
C TYR A 318 -0.07 -8.37 -6.78
N PHE A 319 -1.09 -9.05 -6.25
CA PHE A 319 -1.94 -9.96 -7.02
C PHE A 319 -3.05 -9.23 -7.79
N ALA A 320 -3.20 -7.90 -7.67
CA ALA A 320 -4.34 -7.16 -8.21
C ALA A 320 -4.65 -7.47 -9.69
N PRO A 321 -3.68 -7.44 -10.64
CA PRO A 321 -3.97 -7.78 -12.04
C PRO A 321 -4.42 -9.22 -12.24
N GLN A 322 -3.81 -10.16 -11.51
CA GLN A 322 -4.12 -11.58 -11.61
C GLN A 322 -5.53 -11.86 -11.09
N VAL A 323 -5.88 -11.25 -9.95
CA VAL A 323 -7.20 -11.38 -9.31
C VAL A 323 -8.28 -10.73 -10.17
N ALA A 324 -8.03 -9.54 -10.72
CA ALA A 324 -8.98 -8.89 -11.61
C ALA A 324 -9.31 -9.76 -12.84
N CYS A 325 -8.31 -10.41 -13.44
CA CYS A 325 -8.55 -11.39 -14.51
C CYS A 325 -9.47 -12.53 -14.05
N TRP A 326 -9.17 -13.16 -12.90
CA TRP A 326 -9.97 -14.27 -12.38
C TRP A 326 -11.40 -13.88 -12.05
N LEU A 327 -11.63 -12.68 -11.50
CA LEU A 327 -12.97 -12.19 -11.20
C LEU A 327 -13.78 -12.01 -12.49
N ARG A 328 -13.17 -11.43 -13.54
CA ARG A 328 -13.80 -11.25 -14.85
C ARG A 328 -14.14 -12.58 -15.55
N GLU A 329 -13.29 -13.59 -15.42
CA GLU A 329 -13.57 -14.95 -15.92
C GLU A 329 -14.79 -15.56 -15.22
N SER A 330 -14.86 -15.44 -13.90
CA SER A 330 -15.99 -15.98 -13.12
C SER A 330 -17.32 -15.31 -13.42
N GLU A 331 -17.33 -14.05 -13.88
CA GLU A 331 -18.53 -13.35 -14.35
C GLU A 331 -18.99 -13.82 -15.74
N ARG A 332 -18.05 -14.28 -16.58
CA ARG A 332 -18.33 -14.76 -17.95
C ARG A 332 -18.83 -16.21 -17.99
N GLY A 333 -18.70 -16.94 -16.88
CA GLY A 333 -19.36 -18.24 -16.68
C GLY A 333 -18.77 -19.38 -17.51
N ASP A 334 -17.49 -19.68 -17.29
CA ASP A 334 -16.92 -21.01 -17.59
C ASP A 334 -17.10 -21.97 -16.39
#